data_AF-A0A956AAL5-F1
#
_entry.id   AF-A0A956AAL5-F1
#
_cell.length_a   1.000
_cell.length_b   1.000
_cell.length_c   1.000
_cell.angle_alpha   90.00
_cell.angle_beta   90.00
_cell.angle_gamma   90.00
#
_symmetry.space_group_name_H-M   'P 1'
#
loop_
_entity.id
_entity.type
_entity.pdbx_description
1 polymer ?
#
loop_
_entity_poly.entity_id
_entity_poly.type
_entity_poly.pdbx_seq_one_letter_code
_entity_poly.pdbx_strand_id
1 'polypeptide(L)' 'MNHVYLIWIELDLRLLGFLSAMSILVAALAIALFVQGRRWHEYFTAFLAFFVISLIVSVLVCNFLVDYPVFTVPKFQKAH' A
#
# COMPACT_ATOMS: atom_id res chain seq x y z
N MET A 1 -14.42 10.93 33.53
CA MET A 1 -13.50 11.63 32.61
C MET A 1 -13.36 10.78 31.37
N ASN A 2 -13.86 11.26 30.23
CA ASN A 2 -13.91 10.51 28.98
C ASN A 2 -12.56 10.69 28.28
N HIS A 3 -11.67 9.70 28.37
CA HIS A 3 -10.38 9.76 27.69
C HIS A 3 -10.59 9.43 26.21
N VAL A 4 -10.68 10.47 25.38
CA VAL A 4 -10.60 10.33 23.92
C VAL A 4 -9.15 10.02 23.60
N TYR A 5 -8.82 8.74 23.47
CA TYR A 5 -7.51 8.30 22.99
C TYR A 5 -7.44 8.60 21.49
N LEU A 6 -6.79 9.71 21.10
CA LEU A 6 -6.34 9.86 19.72
C LEU A 6 -5.28 8.78 19.46
N ILE A 7 -5.71 7.69 18.83
CA ILE A 7 -4.80 6.71 18.24
C ILE A 7 -4.17 7.40 17.03
N TRP A 8 -2.97 7.95 17.22
CA TRP A 8 -2.17 8.45 16.12
C TRP A 8 -1.58 7.24 15.40
N ILE A 9 -1.94 7.08 14.12
CA ILE A 9 -1.35 6.04 13.26
C ILE A 9 -0.03 6.60 12.76
N GLU A 10 1.07 5.92 13.09
CA GLU A 10 2.37 6.20 12.51
C GLU A 10 2.44 5.52 11.14
N LEU A 11 2.66 6.33 10.10
CA LEU A 11 2.77 5.88 8.73
C LEU A 11 4.21 6.07 8.26
N ASP A 12 4.87 4.98 7.87
CA ASP A 12 6.18 5.09 7.23
C ASP A 12 6.02 5.52 5.76
N LEU A 13 6.15 6.83 5.50
CA LEU A 13 6.06 7.40 4.16
C LEU A 13 7.14 6.88 3.21
N ARG A 14 8.31 6.51 3.72
CA ARG A 14 9.42 6.04 2.88
C ARG A 14 9.13 4.62 2.38
N LEU A 15 8.66 3.75 3.26
CA LEU A 15 8.23 2.40 2.91
C LEU A 15 7.01 2.44 1.99
N LEU A 16 6.01 3.28 2.28
CA LEU A 16 4.85 3.46 1.42
C LEU A 16 5.23 3.99 0.03
N GLY A 17 6.15 4.95 -0.03
CA GLY A 17 6.70 5.47 -1.29
C GLY A 17 7.39 4.37 -2.10
N PHE A 18 8.20 3.54 -1.45
CA PHE A 18 8.85 2.41 -2.11
C PHE A 18 7.85 1.37 -2.64
N LEU A 19 6.87 0.98 -1.82
CA LEU A 19 5.84 0.01 -2.19
C LEU A 19 4.96 0.51 -3.33
N SER A 20 4.63 1.80 -3.34
CA SER A 20 3.86 2.42 -4.43
C SER A 20 4.67 2.46 -5.72
N ALA A 21 5.95 2.83 -5.70
CA ALA A 21 6.83 2.78 -6.86
C ALA A 21 6.95 1.36 -7.44
N MET A 22 7.14 0.36 -6.59
CA MET A 22 7.16 -1.05 -7.03
C MET A 22 5.83 -1.48 -7.64
N SER A 23 4.70 -1.07 -7.05
CA SER A 23 3.38 -1.41 -7.56
C SER A 23 3.08 -0.76 -8.92
N ILE A 24 3.61 0.44 -9.18
CA ILE A 24 3.53 1.09 -10.49
C ILE A 24 4.28 0.26 -11.55
N LEU A 25 5.49 -0.20 -11.24
CA LEU A 25 6.28 -1.02 -12.15
C LEU A 25 5.58 -2.34 -12.46
N VAL A 26 5.05 -3.02 -11.44
CA VAL A 26 4.30 -4.26 -11.61
C VAL A 26 3.04 -4.05 -12.45
N ALA A 27 2.28 -2.99 -12.19
CA ALA A 27 1.08 -2.67 -12.96
C ALA A 27 1.40 -2.34 -14.42
N ALA A 28 2.47 -1.58 -14.67
CA ALA A 28 2.94 -1.27 -16.02
C ALA A 28 3.37 -2.54 -16.79
N LEU A 29 4.12 -3.45 -16.13
CA LEU A 29 4.51 -4.74 -16.71
C LEU A 29 3.29 -5.62 -16.99
N ALA A 30 2.33 -5.69 -16.08
CA ALA A 30 1.10 -6.46 -16.26
C ALA A 30 0.32 -5.97 -17.49
N ILE A 31 0.20 -4.65 -17.67
CA ILE A 31 -0.47 -4.10 -18.85
C ILE A 31 0.29 -4.39 -20.13
N ALA A 32 1.60 -4.20 -20.13
CA ALA A 32 2.44 -4.45 -21.30
C ALA A 32 2.32 -5.90 -21.80
N LEU A 33 2.16 -6.85 -20.87
CA LEU A 33 2.03 -8.28 -21.18
C LEU A 33 0.60 -8.70 -21.54
N PHE A 34 -0.40 -8.23 -20.81
CA PHE A 34 -1.77 -8.78 -20.88
C PHE A 34 -2.76 -7.93 -21.68
N VAL A 35 -2.45 -6.66 -21.97
CA VAL A 35 -3.40 -5.73 -22.56
C VAL A 35 -2.85 -5.22 -23.90
N GLN A 36 -3.07 -5.97 -24.97
CA GLN A 36 -2.76 -5.52 -26.33
C GLN A 36 -4.06 -5.23 -27.10
N GLY A 37 -4.10 -4.13 -27.87
CA GLY A 37 -5.21 -3.81 -28.78
C GLY A 37 -6.48 -3.24 -28.14
N ARG A 38 -6.42 -2.74 -26.90
CA ARG A 38 -7.58 -2.18 -26.20
C ARG A 38 -7.74 -0.67 -26.38
N ARG A 39 -8.85 -0.09 -25.90
CA ARG A 39 -9.06 1.37 -25.90
C ARG A 39 -8.31 2.02 -24.73
N TRP A 40 -7.87 3.27 -24.89
CA TRP A 40 -7.14 4.04 -23.86
C TRP A 40 -7.77 4.00 -22.46
N HIS A 41 -9.10 4.03 -22.37
CA HIS A 41 -9.80 3.96 -21.09
C HIS A 41 -9.63 2.60 -20.40
N GLU A 42 -9.66 1.51 -21.16
CA GLU A 42 -9.48 0.15 -20.64
C GLU A 42 -8.06 -0.08 -20.13
N TYR A 43 -7.06 0.56 -20.75
CA TYR A 43 -5.69 0.59 -20.26
C TYR A 43 -5.59 1.25 -18.88
N PHE A 44 -6.22 2.42 -18.71
CA PHE A 44 -6.16 3.14 -17.44
C PHE A 44 -6.89 2.39 -16.32
N THR A 45 -8.06 1.82 -16.62
CA THR A 45 -8.81 1.01 -15.65
C THR A 45 -8.03 -0.24 -15.26
N ALA A 46 -7.40 -0.93 -16.22
CA ALA A 46 -6.55 -2.08 -15.92
C ALA A 46 -5.33 -1.68 -15.09
N PHE A 47 -4.67 -0.57 -15.43
CA PHE A 47 -3.54 -0.04 -14.66
C PHE A 47 -3.92 0.20 -13.22
N LEU A 48 -5.01 0.92 -12.99
CA LEU A 48 -5.46 1.26 -11.66
C LEU A 48 -5.81 0.00 -10.86
N ALA A 49 -6.47 -0.98 -11.49
CA ALA A 49 -6.79 -2.25 -10.85
C ALA A 49 -5.52 -3.01 -10.42
N PHE A 50 -4.56 -3.20 -11.34
CA PHE A 50 -3.31 -3.89 -11.02
C PHE A 50 -2.48 -3.14 -9.98
N PHE A 51 -2.42 -1.82 -10.07
CA PHE A 51 -1.72 -0.98 -9.10
C PHE A 51 -2.32 -1.13 -7.71
N VAL A 52 -3.65 -1.00 -7.56
CA VAL A 52 -4.32 -1.10 -6.26
C VAL A 52 -4.17 -2.50 -5.66
N ILE A 53 -4.34 -3.56 -6.47
CA ILE A 53 -4.16 -4.94 -6.01
C ILE A 53 -2.72 -5.16 -5.54
N SER A 54 -1.72 -4.77 -6.36
CA SER A 54 -0.31 -4.90 -6.02
C SER A 54 0.05 -4.14 -4.75
N LEU A 55 -0.47 -2.91 -4.60
CA LEU A 55 -0.22 -2.07 -3.43
C LEU A 55 -0.78 -2.70 -2.16
N ILE A 56 -2.04 -3.16 -2.20
CA ILE A 56 -2.69 -3.81 -1.06
C ILE A 56 -1.93 -5.07 -0.68
N VAL A 57 -1.60 -5.94 -1.64
CA VAL A 57 -0.84 -7.17 -1.38
C VAL A 57 0.51 -6.84 -0.77
N SER A 58 1.24 -5.87 -1.31
CA SER A 58 2.56 -5.49 -0.78
C SER A 58 2.48 -4.96 0.64
N VAL A 59 1.50 -4.12 0.94
CA VAL A 59 1.26 -3.59 2.28
C VAL A 59 0.89 -4.72 3.25
N LEU A 60 0.02 -5.64 2.85
CA LEU A 60 -0.35 -6.80 3.66
C LEU A 60 0.86 -7.70 3.93
N VAL A 61 1.70 -7.95 2.92
CA VAL A 61 2.92 -8.74 3.09
C VAL A 61 3.87 -8.06 4.07
N CYS A 62 4.14 -6.76 3.92
CA CYS A 62 5.00 -6.04 4.86
C CYS A 62 4.44 -6.06 6.29
N ASN A 63 3.13 -5.88 6.45
CA ASN A 63 2.48 -5.76 7.75
C ASN A 63 2.32 -7.11 8.47
N PHE A 64 2.04 -8.19 7.75
CA PHE A 64 1.72 -9.50 8.35
C PHE A 64 2.83 -10.54 8.24
N LEU A 65 3.69 -10.48 7.22
CA LEU A 65 4.72 -11.50 6.98
C LEU A 65 6.13 -11.05 7.34
N VAL A 66 6.44 -9.76 7.21
CA VAL A 66 7.83 -9.26 7.31
C VAL A 66 8.11 -8.59 8.67
N ASP A 67 7.11 -8.54 9.57
CA ASP A 67 7.17 -7.79 10.84
C ASP A 67 7.67 -6.33 10.63
N TYR A 68 7.45 -5.79 9.43
CA TYR A 68 7.84 -4.44 9.03
C TYR A 68 6.56 -3.63 8.75
N PRO A 69 5.82 -3.28 9.82
CA PRO A 69 4.52 -2.66 9.71
C PRO A 69 4.62 -1.30 9.02
N VAL A 70 3.98 -1.18 7.85
CA VAL A 70 3.75 0.11 7.18
C VAL A 70 2.89 1.04 8.06
N PHE A 71 2.02 0.44 8.87
CA PHE A 71 1.17 1.12 9.83
C PHE A 71 1.52 0.65 11.25
N THR A 72 2.17 1.50 12.03
CA THR A 72 2.42 1.24 13.45
C THR A 72 1.39 1.96 14.31
N VAL A 73 0.82 1.24 15.27
CA VAL A 73 0.08 1.86 16.38
C VAL A 73 1.07 1.99 17.54
N PRO A 74 1.43 3.20 17.96
CA PRO A 74 2.37 3.37 19.07
C PRO A 74 1.76 2.74 20.32
N LYS A 75 2.49 1.76 20.89
CA LYS A 75 2.16 1.20 22.20
C LYS A 75 2.46 2.28 23.24
N PHE A 76 1.43 2.90 23.81
CA PHE A 76 1.58 3.86 24.89
C PHE A 76 2.30 3.19 26.08
N GLN A 77 3.56 3.53 26.28
CA GLN A 77 4.30 3.20 27.50
C GLN A 77 3.71 4.06 28.62
N LYS A 78 3.00 3.44 29.57
CA LYS A 78 2.48 4.12 30.77
C LYS A 78 3.65 4.84 31.45
N ALA A 79 3.63 6.17 31.45
CA ALA A 79 4.47 6.96 32.32
C ALA A 79 4.00 6.66 33.76
N HIS A 80 4.88 6.02 34.52
CA HIS A 80 4.69 5.71 35.94
C HIS A 80 4.95 6.94 36.80
#